data_AF-X0W2M3-F1
#
_entry.id   AF-X0W2M3-F1
#
_cell.length_a   1.000
_cell.length_b   1.000
_cell.length_c   1.000
_cell.angle_alpha   90.00
_cell.angle_beta   90.00
_cell.angle_gamma   90.00
#
_symmetry.space_group_name_H-M   'P 1'
#
loop_
_entity.id
_entity.type
_entity.pdbx_description
1 polymer ?
#
loop_
_entity_poly.entity_id
_entity_poly.type
_entity_poly.pdbx_seq_one_letter_code
_entity_poly.pdbx_strand_id
1 'polypeptide(L)' 'MIRGRRLVAVAVRRPEGDIALRLESLGGLSTGPLGRIPFVRGIIVLWETLALGTRALLFSSNVAPGRRGEG' A
#
# COMPACT_ATOMS: atom_id res chain seq x y z
N MET A 1 5.16 -1.55 -4.28
CA MET A 1 3.68 -1.44 -4.30
C MET A 1 3.24 -1.06 -5.69
N ILE A 2 2.23 -1.74 -6.24
CA ILE A 2 1.62 -1.41 -7.52
C ILE A 2 0.13 -1.17 -7.30
N ARG A 3 -0.37 -0.01 -7.74
CA ARG A 3 -1.78 0.38 -7.65
C ARG A 3 -2.48 0.12 -8.98
N GLY A 4 -3.42 -0.83 -8.98
CA GLY A 4 -4.37 -1.04 -10.05
C GLY A 4 -5.65 -0.22 -9.85
N ARG A 5 -6.57 -0.33 -10.81
CA ARG A 5 -7.83 0.43 -10.81
C ARG A 5 -8.76 0.09 -9.63
N ARG A 6 -8.64 -1.12 -9.07
CA ARG A 6 -9.48 -1.63 -7.97
C ARG A 6 -8.69 -2.33 -6.87
N LEU A 7 -7.41 -2.64 -7.10
CA LEU A 7 -6.58 -3.43 -6.20
C LEU A 7 -5.20 -2.80 -6.05
N VAL A 8 -4.63 -2.80 -4.85
CA VAL A 8 -3.22 -2.53 -4.59
C VAL A 8 -2.54 -3.85 -4.28
N ALA A 9 -1.40 -4.09 -4.91
CA ALA A 9 -0.51 -5.19 -4.59
C ALA A 9 0.77 -4.69 -3.91
N VAL A 10 1.14 -5.31 -2.79
CA VAL A 10 2.41 -5.11 -2.10
C VAL A 10 3.11 -6.46 -2.01
N ALA A 11 4.30 -6.57 -2.60
CA ALA A 11 5.15 -7.74 -2.49
C ALA A 11 6.38 -7.38 -1.65
N VAL A 12 6.70 -8.21 -0.66
CA VAL A 12 7.85 -8.04 0.24
C VAL A 12 8.63 -9.35 0.27
N ARG A 13 9.96 -9.27 0.09
CA ARG A 13 10.84 -10.43 0.23
C ARG A 13 11.05 -10.73 1.71
N ARG A 14 10.76 -11.95 2.12
CA ARG A 14 11.03 -12.44 3.48
C ARG A 14 12.49 -12.84 3.62
N PRO A 15 13.05 -12.82 4.84
CA PRO A 15 14.39 -13.34 5.08
C PRO A 15 14.47 -14.85 4.83
N GLU A 16 13.37 -15.60 4.97
CA GLU A 16 13.26 -17.03 4.62
C GLU A 16 13.45 -17.33 3.12
N GLY A 17 13.40 -16.29 2.26
CA GLY A 17 13.62 -16.41 0.82
C GLY A 17 12.34 -16.46 -0.04
N ASP A 18 11.16 -16.57 0.57
CA ASP A 18 9.88 -16.47 -0.12
C ASP A 18 9.36 -15.02 -0.22
N ILE A 19 8.26 -14.83 -0.95
CA ILE A 19 7.66 -13.51 -1.21
C ILE A 19 6.29 -13.43 -0.54
N ALA A 20 6.16 -12.52 0.43
CA ALA A 20 4.86 -12.17 0.99
C ALA A 20 4.12 -11.25 0.03
N LEU A 21 2.93 -11.67 -0.42
CA LEU A 21 2.04 -10.83 -1.24
C LEU A 21 0.84 -10.38 -0.39
N ARG A 22 0.55 -9.07 -0.43
CA ARG A 22 -0.65 -8.47 0.16
C ARG A 22 -1.45 -7.75 -0.91
N LEU A 23 -2.72 -8.13 -1.03
CA LEU A 23 -3.70 -7.52 -1.92
C LEU A 23 -4.72 -6.74 -1.09
N GLU A 24 -4.86 -5.44 -1.34
CA GLU A 24 -5.88 -4.58 -0.74
C GLU A 24 -6.84 -4.07 -1.81
N SER A 25 -8.15 -4.11 -1.54
CA SER A 25 -9.16 -3.51 -2.41
C SER A 25 -9.19 -2.00 -2.24
N LEU A 26 -9.11 -1.24 -3.35
CA LEU A 26 -9.34 0.20 -3.32
C LEU A 26 -10.84 0.47 -3.40
N GLY A 27 -11.47 0.66 -2.24
CA GLY A 27 -12.83 1.21 -2.13
C GLY A 27 -12.89 2.74 -2.30
N GLY A 28 -12.09 3.31 -3.21
CA GLY A 28 -11.67 4.71 -3.13
C GLY A 28 -12.76 5.75 -3.46
N LEU A 29 -12.93 6.70 -2.54
CA LEU A 29 -13.75 7.92 -2.63
C LEU A 29 -13.42 8.78 -3.87
N SER A 30 -12.23 8.57 -4.47
CA SER A 30 -11.81 9.08 -5.77
C SER A 30 -12.73 8.74 -6.95
N THR A 31 -13.59 7.71 -6.82
CA THR A 31 -14.60 7.35 -7.83
C THR A 31 -15.95 8.06 -7.65
N GLY A 32 -16.15 8.81 -6.55
CA GLY A 32 -17.35 9.59 -6.29
C GLY A 32 -17.38 10.95 -7.01
N PRO A 33 -18.52 11.68 -6.96
CA PRO A 33 -18.70 12.97 -7.63
C PRO A 33 -17.70 14.06 -7.20
N LEU A 34 -17.07 13.92 -6.03
CA LEU A 34 -15.98 14.80 -5.54
C LEU A 34 -14.69 14.71 -6.38
N GLY A 35 -14.52 13.66 -7.19
CA GLY A 35 -13.39 13.52 -8.11
C GLY A 35 -13.50 14.37 -9.38
N ARG A 36 -14.61 15.10 -9.62
CA ARG A 36 -14.80 15.93 -10.83
C ARG A 36 -13.93 17.18 -10.86
N ILE A 37 -13.52 17.71 -9.70
CA ILE A 37 -12.70 18.93 -9.64
C ILE A 37 -11.23 18.52 -9.63
N PRO A 38 -10.41 18.91 -10.62
CA PRO A 38 -9.05 18.38 -10.81
C PRO A 38 -8.13 18.61 -9.60
N PHE A 39 -8.26 19.75 -8.92
CA PHE A 39 -7.44 20.08 -7.73
C PHE A 39 -7.81 19.23 -6.52
N VAL A 40 -9.11 19.15 -6.19
CA VAL A 40 -9.63 18.34 -5.07
C VAL A 40 -9.34 16.86 -5.31
N ARG A 41 -9.53 16.38 -6.55
CA ARG A 41 -9.17 15.02 -6.96
C ARG A 41 -7.69 14.74 -6.70
N GLY A 42 -6.80 15.69 -7.00
CA GLY A 42 -5.37 15.55 -6.75
C GLY A 42 -5.04 15.35 -5.27
N ILE A 43 -5.64 16.16 -4.39
CA ILE A 43 -5.46 16.05 -2.93
C ILE A 43 -5.99 14.72 -2.40
N ILE A 44 -7.18 14.30 -2.84
CA ILE A 44 -7.78 13.02 -2.42
C ILE A 44 -6.87 11.85 -2.84
N VAL A 45 -6.40 11.83 -4.09
CA VAL A 45 -5.52 10.77 -4.60
C VAL A 45 -4.19 10.76 -3.86
N LEU A 46 -3.63 11.93 -3.55
CA LEU A 46 -2.41 12.04 -2.76
C LEU A 46 -2.60 11.43 -1.37
N TRP A 47 -3.69 11.81 -0.68
CA TRP A 47 -4.01 11.29 0.64
C TRP A 47 -4.22 9.77 0.63
N GLU A 48 -5.00 9.25 -0.32
CA GLU A 48 -5.19 7.81 -0.49
C GLU A 48 -3.85 7.09 -0.72
N THR A 49 -3.01 7.64 -1.59
CA THR A 49 -1.71 7.04 -1.94
C THR A 49 -0.76 7.08 -0.75
N LEU A 50 -0.73 8.17 0.02
CA LEU A 50 0.08 8.29 1.23
C LEU A 50 -0.35 7.26 2.27
N ALA A 51 -1.65 7.15 2.55
CA ALA A 51 -2.18 6.18 3.50
C ALA A 51 -1.86 4.73 3.09
N LEU A 52 -2.02 4.40 1.80
CA LEU A 52 -1.66 3.10 1.24
C LEU A 52 -0.15 2.83 1.32
N GLY A 53 0.67 3.82 0.99
CA GLY A 53 2.13 3.74 1.08
C GLY A 53 2.61 3.47 2.50
N THR A 54 2.09 4.19 3.49
CA THR A 54 2.42 3.98 4.91
C THR A 54 2.03 2.58 5.36
N ARG A 55 0.87 2.06 4.96
CA ARG A 55 0.46 0.67 5.25
C ARG A 55 1.38 -0.35 4.59
N ALA A 56 1.82 -0.09 3.36
CA ALA A 56 2.78 -0.95 2.67
C ALA A 56 4.14 -0.98 3.38
N LEU A 57 4.60 0.16 3.90
CA LEU A 57 5.82 0.24 4.71
C LEU A 57 5.67 -0.54 6.02
N LEU A 58 4.57 -0.34 6.75
CA LEU A 58 4.28 -1.09 7.99
C LEU A 58 4.21 -2.60 7.74
N PHE A 59 3.56 -3.01 6.64
CA PHE A 59 3.53 -4.40 6.22
C PHE A 59 4.93 -4.94 5.94
N SER A 60 5.78 -4.16 5.24
CA SER A 60 7.17 -4.54 5.00
C SER A 60 7.94 -4.70 6.29
N SER A 61 7.80 -3.78 7.26
CA SER A 61 8.47 -3.88 8.56
C SER A 61 8.03 -5.12 9.35
N ASN A 62 6.75 -5.47 9.30
CA ASN A 62 6.22 -6.66 9.97
C ASN A 62 6.68 -7.97 9.31
N VAL A 63 6.95 -7.96 8.00
CA VAL A 63 7.38 -9.13 7.21
C VAL A 63 8.89 -9.25 7.12
N ALA A 64 9.62 -8.16 7.34
CA ALA A 64 11.08 -8.11 7.28
C ALA A 64 11.84 -8.36 8.61
N PRO A 65 11.29 -8.88 9.74
CA PRO A 65 12.12 -9.14 10.89
C PRO A 65 13.08 -10.30 10.56
N GLY A 66 14.28 -9.91 10.11
CA GLY A 66 15.44 -10.75 10.16
C GLY A 66 15.70 -11.06 11.62
N ARG A 67 15.80 -12.35 11.94
CA ARG A 67 16.37 -12.79 13.20
C ARG A 67 17.79 -12.17 13.29
N ARG A 68 17.94 -11.15 14.13
CA ARG A 68 19.19 -10.89 14.84
C ARG A 68 18.88 -10.74 16.33
N GLY A 69 18.69 -11.90 16.94
CA GLY A 69 18.92 -12.17 18.35
C GLY A 69 19.77 -13.42 18.38
N GLU A 70 21.07 -13.23 18.19
CA GLU A 70 22.10 -14.18 18.59
C GLU A 70 22.07 -14.24 20.13
N GLY A 71 22.26 -15.44 20.68
CA GLY A 71 22.43 -15.65 22.11
C GLY A 71 23.79 -15.20 22.63
#